data_AF-A0AAU2B7I4-F1
#
_entry.id   AF-A0AAU2B7I4-F1
#
_cell.length_a   1.000
_cell.length_b   1.000
_cell.length_c   1.000
_cell.angle_alpha   90.00
_cell.angle_beta   90.00
_cell.angle_gamma   90.00
#
_symmetry.space_group_name_H-M   'P 1'
#
loop_
_entity.id
_entity.type
_entity.pdbx_description
1 polymer ?
#
loop_
_entity_poly.entity_id
_entity_poly.type
_entity_poly.pdbx_seq_one_letter_code
_entity_poly.pdbx_strand_id
1 'polypeptide(L)'
;MVSFRGAGFSGGEVSFLDAKFTSSEASFSDAEFSGGVVDFSKAKFSGGEVSFSDAKFTVDTGSFLDTEFTSSEVSFRGAEFSGGRVDFSRSTGEAPSGLVPLNGSALPTGLCLPAAWST
;
A
#
# COMPACT_ATOMS: atom_id res chain seq x y z
N MET A 1 11.12 3.40 14.56
CA MET A 1 10.58 2.21 13.90
C MET A 1 9.19 1.91 14.45
N VAL A 2 8.21 1.76 13.56
CA VAL A 2 6.90 1.16 13.84
C VAL A 2 6.83 -0.13 13.02
N SER A 3 6.38 -1.24 13.61
CA SER A 3 6.33 -2.52 12.90
C SER A 3 4.99 -3.23 13.12
N PHE A 4 4.40 -3.61 12.00
CA PHE A 4 3.25 -4.50 11.85
C PHE A 4 3.66 -5.74 11.05
N ARG A 5 4.95 -6.09 11.07
CA ARG A 5 5.46 -7.22 10.32
C ARG A 5 4.76 -8.52 10.71
N GLY A 6 4.24 -9.25 9.72
CA GLY A 6 3.51 -10.50 9.93
C GLY A 6 2.18 -10.34 10.66
N ALA A 7 1.68 -9.11 10.83
CA ALA A 7 0.41 -8.87 11.48
C ALA A 7 -0.76 -9.33 10.59
N GLY A 8 -1.71 -10.03 11.20
CA GLY A 8 -2.99 -10.35 10.57
C GLY A 8 -4.05 -9.32 10.95
N PHE A 9 -4.54 -8.59 9.96
CA PHE A 9 -5.69 -7.70 10.08
C PHE A 9 -6.88 -8.38 9.39
N SER A 10 -7.82 -8.88 10.20
CA SER A 10 -8.97 -9.63 9.70
C SER A 10 -10.30 -9.08 10.20
N GLY A 11 -11.28 -9.07 9.30
CA GLY A 11 -12.66 -8.67 9.57
C GLY A 11 -12.91 -7.15 9.54
N GLY A 12 -14.14 -6.76 9.22
CA GLY A 12 -14.63 -5.38 9.31
C GLY A 12 -13.81 -4.35 8.55
N GLU A 13 -13.48 -3.26 9.23
CA GLU A 13 -12.72 -2.12 8.70
C GLU A 13 -11.39 -1.99 9.45
N VAL A 14 -10.30 -1.89 8.70
CA VAL A 14 -8.94 -1.64 9.20
C VAL A 14 -8.52 -0.26 8.69
N SER A 15 -8.42 0.72 9.59
CA SER A 15 -8.15 2.10 9.20
C SER A 15 -6.80 2.61 9.70
N PHE A 16 -6.04 3.12 8.75
CA PHE A 16 -4.85 3.97 8.90
C PHE A 16 -5.10 5.35 8.27
N LEU A 17 -6.36 5.78 8.22
CA LEU A 17 -6.77 7.08 7.71
C LEU A 17 -5.98 8.20 8.40
N ASP A 18 -5.43 9.13 7.61
CA ASP A 18 -4.63 10.27 8.09
C ASP A 18 -3.39 9.88 8.93
N ALA A 19 -2.98 8.60 8.92
CA ALA A 19 -1.81 8.13 9.66
C ALA A 19 -0.51 8.74 9.11
N LYS A 20 0.39 9.15 10.00
CA LYS A 20 1.65 9.79 9.64
C LYS A 20 2.82 8.90 10.04
N PHE A 21 3.42 8.26 9.04
CA PHE A 21 4.63 7.46 9.19
C PHE A 21 5.85 8.34 8.89
N THR A 22 6.25 9.14 9.87
CA THR A 22 7.38 10.10 9.78
C THR A 22 8.65 9.62 10.49
N SER A 23 8.61 8.41 11.09
CA SER A 23 9.77 7.83 11.78
C SER A 23 10.82 7.30 10.80
N SER A 24 12.00 6.91 11.28
CA SER A 24 13.05 6.37 10.40
C SER A 24 12.62 5.12 9.61
N GLU A 25 11.68 4.33 10.13
CA GLU A 25 11.25 3.07 9.49
C GLU A 25 9.79 2.72 9.84
N ALA A 26 9.04 2.19 8.87
CA ALA A 26 7.73 1.56 9.06
C ALA A 26 7.63 0.24 8.27
N SER A 27 7.28 -0.86 8.92
CA SER A 27 7.17 -2.17 8.25
C SER A 27 5.77 -2.76 8.39
N PHE A 28 5.20 -3.12 7.24
CA PHE A 28 4.01 -3.95 7.04
C PHE A 28 4.41 -5.22 6.26
N SER A 29 5.69 -5.59 6.27
CA SER A 29 6.19 -6.74 5.53
C SER A 29 5.51 -8.02 6.04
N ASP A 30 5.20 -8.96 5.15
CA ASP A 30 4.49 -10.20 5.50
C ASP A 30 3.10 -9.98 6.14
N ALA A 31 2.57 -8.76 6.21
CA ALA A 31 1.27 -8.49 6.82
C ALA A 31 0.13 -8.99 5.94
N GLU A 32 -0.91 -9.52 6.57
CA GLU A 32 -2.10 -10.03 5.88
C GLU A 32 -3.30 -9.16 6.22
N PHE A 33 -3.84 -8.48 5.21
CA PHE A 33 -5.09 -7.75 5.30
C PHE A 33 -6.18 -8.56 4.62
N SER A 34 -7.19 -8.98 5.38
CA SER A 34 -8.23 -9.89 4.90
C SER A 34 -9.66 -9.47 5.29
N GLY A 35 -10.52 -9.44 4.27
CA GLY A 35 -11.94 -9.08 4.39
C GLY A 35 -12.20 -7.58 4.47
N GLY A 36 -13.42 -7.18 4.13
CA GLY A 36 -13.94 -5.82 4.33
C GLY A 36 -13.09 -4.71 3.73
N VAL A 37 -12.87 -3.65 4.51
CA VAL A 37 -12.24 -2.40 4.04
C VAL A 37 -10.90 -2.18 4.72
N VAL A 38 -9.88 -1.84 3.93
CA VAL A 38 -8.58 -1.35 4.42
C VAL A 38 -8.36 0.06 3.92
N ASP A 39 -8.19 1.00 4.83
CA ASP A 39 -8.11 2.42 4.48
C ASP A 39 -6.79 3.06 4.91
N PHE A 40 -5.92 3.34 3.94
CA PHE A 40 -4.71 4.17 4.08
C PHE A 40 -4.92 5.57 3.47
N SER A 41 -6.16 5.99 3.23
CA SER A 41 -6.42 7.28 2.61
C SER A 41 -5.79 8.41 3.43
N LYS A 42 -5.25 9.41 2.74
CA LYS A 42 -4.55 10.57 3.35
C LYS A 42 -3.37 10.20 4.27
N ALA A 43 -2.97 8.93 4.32
CA ALA A 43 -1.78 8.54 5.04
C ALA A 43 -0.55 9.21 4.41
N LYS A 44 0.44 9.50 5.24
CA LYS A 44 1.69 10.11 4.82
C LYS A 44 2.86 9.20 5.16
N PHE A 45 3.53 8.72 4.13
CA PHE A 45 4.78 7.96 4.21
C PHE A 45 5.92 8.90 3.83
N SER A 46 6.47 9.60 4.82
CA SER A 46 7.53 10.60 4.64
C SER A 46 8.73 10.40 5.56
N GLY A 47 8.76 9.25 6.25
CA GLY A 47 9.88 8.81 7.07
C GLY A 47 11.02 8.23 6.23
N GLY A 48 11.87 7.40 6.84
CA GLY A 48 12.79 6.56 6.10
C GLY A 48 12.08 5.34 5.50
N GLU A 49 12.69 4.15 5.52
CA GLU A 49 12.21 2.98 4.79
C GLU A 49 10.77 2.57 5.17
N VAL A 50 9.92 2.36 4.16
CA VAL A 50 8.58 1.81 4.32
C VAL A 50 8.42 0.55 3.49
N SER A 51 8.15 -0.57 4.15
CA SER A 51 8.03 -1.87 3.46
C SER A 51 6.62 -2.46 3.62
N PHE A 52 5.98 -2.72 2.49
CA PHE A 52 4.82 -3.60 2.30
C PHE A 52 5.24 -4.88 1.55
N SER A 53 6.53 -5.25 1.62
CA SER A 53 7.03 -6.41 0.90
C SER A 53 6.31 -7.68 1.35
N ASP A 54 5.88 -8.48 0.38
CA ASP A 54 5.15 -9.74 0.60
C ASP A 54 3.84 -9.57 1.41
N ALA A 55 3.32 -8.34 1.53
CA ALA A 55 2.04 -8.07 2.15
C ALA A 55 0.88 -8.56 1.26
N LYS A 56 -0.17 -9.08 1.87
CA LYS A 56 -1.34 -9.62 1.17
C LYS A 56 -2.56 -8.75 1.43
N PHE A 57 -3.16 -8.23 0.37
CA PHE A 57 -4.42 -7.50 0.40
C PHE A 57 -5.49 -8.37 -0.24
N THR A 58 -6.19 -9.16 0.57
CA THR A 58 -7.33 -9.99 0.19
C THR A 58 -8.61 -9.33 0.73
N VAL A 59 -9.00 -8.21 0.12
CA VAL A 59 -9.98 -7.26 0.68
C VAL A 59 -11.12 -7.00 -0.28
N ASP A 60 -12.28 -6.56 0.21
CA ASP A 60 -13.37 -6.10 -0.65
C ASP A 60 -13.05 -4.72 -1.23
N THR A 61 -12.40 -3.86 -0.42
CA THR A 61 -11.93 -2.54 -0.85
C THR A 61 -10.67 -2.15 -0.09
N GLY A 62 -9.60 -1.80 -0.81
CA GLY A 62 -8.41 -1.14 -0.29
C GLY A 62 -8.32 0.29 -0.82
N SER A 63 -8.04 1.27 0.04
CA SER A 63 -7.91 2.66 -0.37
C SER A 63 -6.55 3.23 0.03
N PHE A 64 -5.85 3.80 -0.95
CA PHE A 64 -4.66 4.64 -0.81
C PHE A 64 -4.93 6.01 -1.48
N LEU A 65 -6.18 6.48 -1.40
CA LEU A 65 -6.56 7.76 -1.99
C LEU A 65 -5.93 8.91 -1.21
N ASP A 66 -5.39 9.89 -1.93
CA ASP A 66 -4.70 11.05 -1.34
C ASP A 66 -3.51 10.67 -0.44
N THR A 67 -2.97 9.45 -0.58
CA THR A 67 -1.77 9.02 0.15
C THR A 67 -0.53 9.69 -0.43
N GLU A 68 0.36 10.19 0.44
CA GLU A 68 1.62 10.82 0.06
C GLU A 68 2.80 9.85 0.28
N PHE A 69 3.47 9.46 -0.81
CA PHE A 69 4.68 8.63 -0.78
C PHE A 69 5.91 9.51 -1.07
N THR A 70 6.46 10.09 -0.01
CA THR A 70 7.60 11.03 -0.08
C THR A 70 8.86 10.51 0.65
N SER A 71 8.77 9.32 1.23
CA SER A 71 9.94 8.58 1.73
C SER A 71 10.84 8.18 0.56
N SER A 72 12.15 8.12 0.82
CA SER A 72 13.16 7.69 -0.14
C SER A 72 13.04 6.21 -0.55
N GLU A 73 12.31 5.39 0.20
CA GLU A 73 12.17 3.97 -0.11
C GLU A 73 10.82 3.43 0.37
N VAL A 74 9.88 3.28 -0.56
CA VAL A 74 8.61 2.58 -0.34
C VAL A 74 8.56 1.36 -1.26
N SER A 75 8.42 0.17 -0.67
CA SER A 75 8.41 -1.11 -1.39
C SER A 75 7.08 -1.85 -1.21
N PHE A 76 6.49 -2.27 -2.33
CA PHE A 76 5.41 -3.26 -2.45
C PHE A 76 5.90 -4.52 -3.17
N ARG A 77 7.21 -4.79 -3.15
CA ARG A 77 7.78 -5.94 -3.84
C ARG A 77 7.17 -7.24 -3.30
N GLY A 78 6.61 -8.05 -4.20
CA GLY A 78 5.95 -9.30 -3.82
C GLY A 78 4.59 -9.12 -3.15
N ALA A 79 4.09 -7.88 -3.01
CA ALA A 79 2.76 -7.65 -2.47
C ALA A 79 1.70 -8.22 -3.42
N GLU A 80 0.70 -8.88 -2.85
CA GLU A 80 -0.39 -9.51 -3.57
C GLU A 80 -1.68 -8.71 -3.35
N PHE A 81 -2.39 -8.39 -4.44
CA PHE A 81 -3.69 -7.71 -4.39
C PHE A 81 -4.75 -8.64 -5.01
N SER A 82 -5.77 -8.99 -4.24
CA SER A 82 -6.85 -9.88 -4.68
C SER A 82 -8.17 -9.58 -3.97
N GLY A 83 -9.24 -10.21 -4.45
CA GLY A 83 -10.61 -9.94 -3.98
C GLY A 83 -11.23 -8.79 -4.76
N GLY A 84 -11.18 -7.59 -4.18
CA GLY A 84 -11.81 -6.38 -4.70
C GLY A 84 -10.83 -5.32 -5.22
N ARG A 85 -11.30 -4.06 -5.22
CA ARG A 85 -10.53 -2.92 -5.75
C ARG A 85 -9.51 -2.44 -4.71
N VAL A 86 -8.27 -2.19 -5.13
CA VAL A 86 -7.26 -1.47 -4.35
C VAL A 86 -6.85 -0.21 -5.11
N ASP A 87 -7.15 0.95 -4.54
CA ASP A 87 -7.13 2.23 -5.26
C ASP A 87 -6.03 3.17 -4.80
N PHE A 88 -5.02 3.36 -5.64
CA PHE A 88 -3.95 4.35 -5.49
C PHE A 88 -4.13 5.57 -6.37
N SER A 89 -5.21 5.70 -7.15
CA SER A 89 -5.33 6.64 -8.28
C SER A 89 -5.07 8.13 -7.97
N ARG A 90 -5.26 8.54 -6.71
CA ARG A 90 -4.98 9.92 -6.21
C ARG A 90 -3.75 10.01 -5.31
N SER A 91 -2.92 8.96 -5.25
CA SER A 91 -1.64 8.98 -4.56
C SER A 91 -0.68 9.94 -5.24
N THR A 92 0.22 10.54 -4.46
CA THR A 92 1.25 11.46 -4.96
C THR A 92 2.64 11.07 -4.47
N GLY A 93 3.67 11.65 -5.08
CA GLY A 93 5.07 11.36 -4.79
C GLY A 93 5.67 10.33 -5.74
N GLU A 94 6.75 9.69 -5.31
CA GLU A 94 7.46 8.68 -6.12
C GLU A 94 6.66 7.37 -6.17
N ALA A 95 6.64 6.72 -7.34
CA ALA A 95 5.97 5.44 -7.50
C ALA A 95 6.66 4.39 -6.61
N PRO A 96 5.93 3.72 -5.70
CA PRO A 96 6.51 2.69 -4.86
C PRO A 96 7.07 1.55 -5.71
N SER A 97 8.26 1.07 -5.33
CA SER A 97 8.89 -0.06 -6.02
C SER A 97 8.03 -1.32 -5.88
N GLY A 98 7.95 -2.14 -6.93
CA GLY A 98 7.17 -3.38 -6.93
C GLY A 98 5.65 -3.20 -7.05
N LEU A 99 5.11 -1.98 -6.96
CA LEU A 99 3.70 -1.70 -7.18
C LEU A 99 3.35 -1.61 -8.67
N VAL A 100 4.23 -0.98 -9.45
CA VAL A 100 4.09 -0.87 -10.91
C VAL A 100 4.73 -2.10 -11.56
N PRO A 101 3.98 -2.90 -12.35
CA PRO A 101 4.53 -4.08 -13.01
C PRO A 101 5.65 -3.71 -13.99
N LEU A 102 6.73 -4.50 -13.99
CA LEU A 102 7.83 -4.31 -14.92
C LEU A 102 7.43 -4.72 -16.34
N ASN A 103 7.90 -3.94 -17.33
CA ASN A 103 7.94 -4.31 -18.75
C ASN A 103 6.58 -4.72 -19.36
N GLY A 104 5.53 -3.95 -19.11
CA GLY A 104 4.23 -4.14 -19.77
C GLY A 104 3.44 -5.37 -19.28
N SER A 105 3.86 -5.97 -18.17
CA SER A 105 3.04 -6.97 -17.46
C SER A 105 1.71 -6.34 -17.04
N ALA A 106 0.63 -7.11 -17.13
CA ALA A 106 -0.68 -6.63 -16.73
C ALA A 106 -0.70 -6.25 -15.24
N LEU A 107 -1.41 -5.17 -14.91
CA LEU A 107 -1.72 -4.82 -13.53
C LEU A 107 -2.54 -5.94 -12.89
N PRO A 108 -2.33 -6.25 -11.59
CA PRO A 108 -3.25 -7.09 -10.85
C PRO A 108 -4.69 -6.59 -11.00
N THR A 109 -5.63 -7.50 -11.22
CA THR A 109 -7.05 -7.17 -11.34
C THR A 109 -7.50 -6.40 -10.10
N GLY A 110 -8.16 -5.24 -10.30
CA GLY A 110 -8.65 -4.40 -9.21
C GLY A 110 -7.65 -3.35 -8.71
N LEU A 111 -6.38 -3.40 -9.12
CA LEU A 111 -5.39 -2.38 -8.76
C LEU A 111 -5.53 -1.14 -9.67
N CYS A 112 -5.75 0.02 -9.06
CA CYS A 112 -5.86 1.30 -9.78
C CYS A 112 -4.68 2.20 -9.41
N LEU A 113 -3.87 2.63 -10.38
CA LEU A 113 -2.69 3.47 -10.16
C LEU A 113 -2.91 4.91 -10.61
N PRO A 114 -2.15 5.88 -10.08
CA PRO A 114 -2.05 7.21 -10.66
C PRO A 114 -1.57 7.15 -12.11
N ALA A 115 -2.09 8.04 -12.95
CA ALA A 115 -1.62 8.20 -14.33
C ALA A 115 -0.10 8.48 -14.38
N ALA A 116 0.43 9.22 -13.40
CA ALA A 116 1.85 9.54 -13.28
C ALA A 116 2.76 8.34 -12.98
N TRP A 117 2.20 7.22 -12.50
CA TRP A 117 2.97 6.00 -12.19
C TRP A 117 2.78 4.90 -13.25
N SER A 118 1.94 5.14 -14.25
CA SER A 118 1.54 4.14 -15.25
C SER A 118 2.33 4.26 -16.57
N THR A 119 3.51 4.90 -16.55
CA THR A 119 4.32 5.25 -17.74
C THR A 119 5.62 4.47 -17.83
#